data_AF-A0A5R8P5V7-F1
#
_entry.id   AF-A0A5R8P5V7-F1
#
_cell.length_a   1.000
_cell.length_b   1.000
_cell.length_c   1.000
_cell.angle_alpha   90.00
_cell.angle_beta   90.00
_cell.angle_gamma   90.00
#
_symmetry.space_group_name_H-M   'P 1'
#
loop_
_entity.id
_entity.type
_entity.pdbx_description
1 polymer ?
#
loop_
_entity_poly.entity_id
_entity_poly.type
_entity_poly.pdbx_seq_one_letter_code
_entity_poly.pdbx_strand_id
1 'polypeptide(L)'
;MNEVTRLTRCEDQTRPPFEVPAARPFSSRYGVVRLVIPVAAAALVLAACSPGNEPSAPPPSGGSVAVDDASAPPSTGTTPTVVPNRSPRNNIVKTVGEMAAIGKPGESDLISWTITDTAVDQPCTGTYPRPAENGHFVSIFLEVKSSPEFTTDVLPGGFGPQNNWRIVDAEGFTHRNIATVAAAMCHDSDWPDPLAPASKYRFRLTFDSPTPTGILTFVPYDRVSDGGWEWPF
;
A
#
# COMPACT_ATOMS: atom_id res chain seq x y z
N MET A 1 -15.00 62.34 -34.84
CA MET A 1 -14.45 61.08 -35.40
C MET A 1 -14.26 60.15 -34.21
N ASN A 2 -15.32 59.64 -33.56
CA ASN A 2 -16.23 58.54 -33.91
C ASN A 2 -15.53 57.20 -34.19
N GLU A 3 -15.32 56.39 -33.15
CA GLU A 3 -15.38 54.93 -33.27
C GLU A 3 -15.97 54.34 -31.97
N VAL A 4 -17.21 53.89 -32.08
CA VAL A 4 -17.96 53.19 -31.03
C VAL A 4 -17.88 51.71 -31.37
N THR A 5 -17.14 50.95 -30.56
CA THR A 5 -17.02 49.49 -30.71
C THR A 5 -18.32 48.83 -30.23
N ARG A 6 -19.03 48.19 -31.17
CA ARG A 6 -20.26 47.43 -30.92
C ARG A 6 -19.92 46.10 -30.22
N LEU A 7 -20.53 45.87 -29.06
CA LEU A 7 -20.61 44.55 -28.43
C LEU A 7 -21.66 43.72 -29.19
N THR A 8 -21.20 42.70 -29.91
CA THR A 8 -22.06 41.72 -30.56
C THR A 8 -22.61 40.75 -29.52
N ARG A 9 -23.92 40.84 -29.31
CA ARG A 9 -24.74 39.94 -28.50
C ARG A 9 -24.96 38.65 -29.29
N CYS A 10 -24.36 37.55 -28.87
CA CYS A 10 -24.76 36.22 -29.30
C CYS A 10 -25.90 35.75 -28.39
N GLU A 11 -27.12 35.97 -28.86
CA GLU A 11 -28.32 35.27 -28.47
C GLU A 11 -28.32 33.88 -29.15
N ASP A 12 -28.99 32.92 -28.52
CA ASP A 12 -29.39 31.59 -29.03
C ASP A 12 -28.58 30.37 -28.56
N GLN A 13 -29.16 29.59 -27.64
CA GLN A 13 -29.57 28.22 -27.95
C GLN A 13 -30.43 27.65 -26.80
N THR A 14 -31.71 27.52 -27.11
CA THR A 14 -32.71 26.73 -26.39
C THR A 14 -32.27 25.27 -26.28
N ARG A 15 -31.93 24.83 -25.06
CA ARG A 15 -31.69 23.41 -24.78
C ARG A 15 -33.02 22.65 -24.79
N PRO A 16 -33.15 21.53 -25.51
CA PRO A 16 -34.32 20.67 -25.39
C PRO A 16 -34.36 20.00 -24.00
N PRO A 17 -35.55 19.64 -23.49
CA PRO A 17 -35.70 18.97 -22.21
C PRO A 17 -35.08 17.58 -22.24
N PHE A 18 -34.38 17.26 -21.16
CA PHE A 18 -33.75 15.96 -20.90
C PHE A 18 -34.84 14.91 -20.68
N GLU A 19 -35.11 14.07 -21.69
CA GLU A 19 -35.96 12.90 -21.51
C GLU A 19 -35.23 11.87 -20.63
N VAL A 20 -35.78 11.63 -19.44
CA VAL A 20 -35.32 10.59 -18.52
C VAL A 20 -35.88 9.24 -19.01
N PRO A 21 -35.05 8.28 -19.44
CA PRO A 21 -35.56 6.98 -19.85
C PRO A 21 -36.13 6.22 -18.66
N ALA A 22 -37.35 5.71 -18.83
CA ALA A 22 -38.08 4.92 -17.83
C ALA A 22 -37.28 3.66 -17.43
N ALA A 23 -37.15 3.46 -16.12
CA ALA A 23 -36.52 2.30 -15.52
C ALA A 23 -37.24 1.01 -15.95
N ARG A 24 -36.51 0.08 -16.55
CA ARG A 24 -37.02 -1.26 -16.85
C ARG A 24 -37.00 -2.10 -15.56
N PRO A 25 -38.08 -2.83 -15.25
CA PRO A 25 -38.11 -3.71 -14.09
C PRO A 25 -37.13 -4.88 -14.27
N PHE A 26 -36.24 -5.03 -13.29
CA PHE A 26 -35.27 -6.11 -13.18
C PHE A 26 -36.04 -7.41 -12.89
N SER A 27 -36.23 -8.28 -13.90
CA SER A 27 -36.86 -9.58 -13.67
C SER A 27 -35.87 -10.50 -12.97
N SER A 28 -36.02 -10.64 -11.65
CA SER A 28 -35.22 -11.58 -10.87
C SER A 28 -35.64 -13.02 -11.19
N ARG A 29 -34.82 -13.72 -11.98
CA ARG A 29 -34.90 -15.17 -12.14
C ARG A 29 -33.99 -15.82 -11.12
N TYR A 30 -34.46 -15.96 -9.88
CA TYR A 30 -33.80 -16.81 -8.89
C TYR A 30 -33.98 -18.28 -9.28
N GLY A 31 -32.96 -18.85 -9.92
CA GLY A 31 -32.84 -20.29 -10.10
C GLY A 31 -32.45 -20.94 -8.77
N VAL A 32 -33.31 -21.80 -8.25
CA VAL A 32 -33.07 -22.64 -7.07
C VAL A 32 -31.99 -23.67 -7.42
N VAL A 33 -30.74 -23.40 -7.04
CA VAL A 33 -29.66 -24.38 -7.13
C VAL A 33 -29.74 -25.30 -5.90
N ARG A 34 -30.04 -26.58 -6.15
CA ARG A 34 -30.10 -27.62 -5.13
C ARG A 34 -28.67 -27.97 -4.68
N LEU A 35 -28.40 -27.70 -3.40
CA LEU A 35 -27.20 -28.09 -2.68
C LEU A 35 -27.21 -29.62 -2.45
N VAL A 36 -26.19 -30.33 -2.91
CA VAL A 36 -25.95 -31.75 -2.59
C VAL A 36 -24.69 -31.82 -1.74
N ILE A 37 -24.84 -32.24 -0.48
CA ILE A 37 -23.75 -32.42 0.50
C ILE A 37 -23.39 -33.90 0.56
N PRO A 38 -22.14 -34.31 0.28
CA PRO A 38 -21.65 -35.61 0.70
C PRO A 38 -20.98 -35.50 2.08
N VAL A 39 -21.56 -36.22 3.05
CA VAL A 39 -20.97 -36.55 4.34
C VAL A 39 -19.93 -37.65 4.11
N ALA A 40 -18.67 -37.38 4.44
CA ALA A 40 -17.63 -38.40 4.54
C ALA A 40 -16.99 -38.32 5.93
N ALA A 41 -17.43 -39.21 6.80
CA ALA A 41 -16.82 -39.49 8.08
C ALA A 41 -15.64 -40.46 7.88
N ALA A 42 -14.46 -40.10 8.37
CA ALA A 42 -13.39 -41.04 8.63
C ALA A 42 -12.66 -40.61 9.91
N ALA A 43 -12.98 -41.30 10.99
CA ALA A 43 -12.22 -41.30 12.23
C ALA A 43 -11.04 -42.26 12.06
N LEU A 44 -9.83 -41.85 12.47
CA LEU A 44 -8.80 -42.77 12.92
C LEU A 44 -7.85 -42.10 13.92
N VAL A 45 -7.69 -42.82 15.02
CA VAL A 45 -7.04 -42.52 16.30
C VAL A 45 -5.56 -42.88 16.19
N LEU A 46 -4.66 -42.20 16.92
CA LEU A 46 -3.67 -42.81 17.83
C LEU A 46 -2.59 -41.82 18.31
N ALA A 47 -2.24 -42.01 19.58
CA ALA A 47 -1.46 -41.18 20.46
C ALA A 47 0.06 -41.23 20.23
N ALA A 48 0.78 -40.20 20.66
CA ALA A 48 2.10 -40.33 21.28
C ALA A 48 2.45 -39.07 22.09
N CYS A 49 2.31 -39.16 23.42
CA CYS A 49 3.02 -38.29 24.35
C CYS A 49 4.50 -38.68 24.38
N SER A 50 5.41 -37.71 24.46
CA SER A 50 6.74 -37.97 25.01
C SER A 50 7.28 -36.71 25.69
N PRO A 51 7.38 -36.67 27.04
CA PRO A 51 8.18 -35.68 27.75
C PRO A 51 9.62 -36.20 27.85
N GLY A 52 10.54 -35.56 27.13
CA GLY A 52 11.97 -35.82 27.22
C GLY A 52 12.64 -34.86 28.22
N ASN A 53 12.99 -35.40 29.38
CA ASN A 53 13.71 -34.74 30.47
C ASN A 53 15.24 -34.78 30.23
N GLU A 54 15.89 -33.61 30.34
CA GLU A 54 17.27 -33.33 30.81
C GLU A 54 18.51 -33.95 30.13
N PRO A 55 19.64 -33.20 30.08
CA PRO A 55 20.56 -33.17 31.22
C PRO A 55 21.11 -31.79 31.64
N SER A 56 21.19 -31.60 32.96
CA SER A 56 22.02 -30.65 33.69
C SER A 56 23.50 -30.68 33.28
N ALA A 57 24.12 -29.49 33.24
CA ALA A 57 25.57 -29.31 33.25
C ALA A 57 25.96 -28.22 34.29
N PRO A 58 27.10 -28.38 34.97
CA PRO A 58 27.41 -27.73 36.26
C PRO A 58 27.87 -26.26 36.16
N PRO A 59 27.82 -25.51 37.29
CA PRO A 59 28.28 -24.12 37.35
C PRO A 59 29.81 -24.03 37.45
N PRO A 60 30.46 -23.07 36.77
CA PRO A 60 31.79 -22.63 37.17
C PRO A 60 31.69 -21.59 38.29
N SER A 61 32.41 -21.88 39.36
CA SER A 61 32.62 -21.04 40.54
C SER A 61 33.42 -19.76 40.23
N GLY A 62 33.03 -18.69 40.93
CA GLY A 62 33.88 -17.66 41.54
C GLY A 62 35.20 -17.27 40.88
N GLY A 63 35.18 -16.10 40.24
CA GLY A 63 36.37 -15.26 40.03
C GLY A 63 36.02 -13.82 40.39
N SER A 64 36.30 -13.42 41.63
CA SER A 64 36.34 -12.02 42.04
C SER A 64 37.61 -11.40 41.46
N VAL A 65 37.47 -10.34 40.67
CA VAL A 65 38.56 -9.41 40.39
C VAL A 65 38.04 -7.99 40.64
N ALA A 66 38.87 -7.25 41.37
CA ALA A 66 38.62 -5.92 41.87
C ALA A 66 38.47 -4.86 40.77
N VAL A 67 37.72 -3.83 41.15
CA VAL A 67 37.51 -2.52 40.54
C VAL A 67 38.85 -1.78 40.40
N ASP A 68 39.14 -1.17 39.24
CA ASP A 68 39.38 0.27 39.13
C ASP A 68 39.54 0.75 37.66
N ASP A 69 39.25 2.04 37.52
CA ASP A 69 39.63 2.99 36.49
C ASP A 69 38.67 3.40 35.33
N ALA A 70 38.39 4.70 35.40
CA ALA A 70 37.95 5.65 34.39
C ALA A 70 36.70 5.33 33.55
N SER A 71 35.55 5.64 34.14
CA SER A 71 34.37 6.07 33.40
C SER A 71 34.67 7.39 32.68
N ALA A 72 35.14 7.33 31.43
CA ALA A 72 34.99 8.45 30.52
C ALA A 72 33.49 8.74 30.35
N PRO A 73 33.04 10.00 30.36
CA PRO A 73 31.65 10.31 30.03
C PRO A 73 31.35 9.74 28.64
N PRO A 74 30.18 9.10 28.42
CA PRO A 74 29.77 8.73 27.08
C PRO A 74 29.81 9.99 26.25
N SER A 75 30.70 10.02 25.27
CA SER A 75 30.65 11.02 24.23
C SER A 75 29.24 10.92 23.66
N THR A 76 28.45 11.99 23.85
CA THR A 76 27.21 12.22 23.13
C THR A 76 27.61 12.40 21.67
N GLY A 77 27.90 11.28 21.01
CA GLY A 77 28.01 11.20 19.58
C GLY A 77 26.66 11.63 19.05
N THR A 78 26.60 12.84 18.52
CA THR A 78 25.49 13.26 17.69
C THR A 78 25.36 12.21 16.59
N THR A 79 24.35 11.35 16.68
CA THR A 79 24.01 10.43 15.59
C THR A 79 23.92 11.29 14.33
N PRO A 80 24.73 11.04 13.29
CA PRO A 80 24.69 11.86 12.11
C PRO A 80 23.27 11.82 11.55
N THR A 81 22.67 13.00 11.36
CA THR A 81 21.38 13.14 10.67
C THR A 81 21.55 12.57 9.27
N VAL A 82 21.06 11.36 9.05
CA VAL A 82 21.06 10.73 7.72
C VAL A 82 20.09 11.54 6.86
N VAL A 83 20.63 12.34 5.94
CA VAL A 83 19.82 13.04 4.95
C VAL A 83 19.29 11.98 3.98
N PRO A 84 17.96 11.82 3.84
CA PRO A 84 17.42 10.83 2.92
C PRO A 84 17.79 11.17 1.49
N ASN A 85 18.16 10.16 0.71
CA ASN A 85 18.37 10.32 -0.73
C ASN A 85 17.01 10.68 -1.39
N ARG A 86 16.96 11.84 -2.04
CA ARG A 86 15.73 12.36 -2.67
C ARG A 86 15.86 12.39 -4.19
N SER A 87 14.76 12.08 -4.86
CA SER A 87 14.66 12.18 -6.32
C SER A 87 14.41 13.62 -6.76
N PRO A 88 14.54 13.94 -8.07
CA PRO A 88 14.14 15.23 -8.62
C PRO A 88 12.66 15.59 -8.37
N ARG A 89 11.81 14.60 -8.07
CA ARG A 89 10.39 14.79 -7.69
C ARG A 89 10.20 15.09 -6.20
N ASN A 90 11.29 15.29 -5.47
CA ASN A 90 11.33 15.48 -4.01
C ASN A 90 10.87 14.25 -3.20
N ASN A 91 10.76 13.06 -3.80
CA ASN A 91 10.42 11.83 -3.07
C ASN A 91 11.67 11.18 -2.47
N ILE A 92 11.50 10.50 -1.34
CA ILE A 92 12.53 9.65 -0.76
C ILE A 92 12.66 8.39 -1.61
N VAL A 93 13.84 8.18 -2.17
CA VAL A 93 14.15 6.97 -2.96
C VAL A 93 14.35 5.80 -2.01
N LYS A 94 13.64 4.71 -2.27
CA LYS A 94 13.65 3.50 -1.46
C LYS A 94 13.98 2.28 -2.30
N THR A 95 14.51 1.25 -1.64
CA THR A 95 14.64 -0.10 -2.21
C THR A 95 13.54 -1.01 -1.70
N VAL A 96 13.19 -2.06 -2.46
CA VAL A 96 12.29 -3.11 -1.98
C VAL A 96 12.93 -3.77 -0.75
N GLY A 97 12.14 -3.94 0.32
CA GLY A 97 12.60 -4.37 1.64
C GLY A 97 13.00 -3.24 2.57
N GLU A 98 13.13 -2.00 2.09
CA GLU A 98 13.45 -0.84 2.93
C GLU A 98 12.18 -0.23 3.54
N MET A 99 12.23 0.03 4.84
CA MET A 99 11.12 0.65 5.57
C MET A 99 10.93 2.13 5.18
N ALA A 100 9.68 2.50 4.96
CA ALA A 100 9.19 3.87 4.89
C ALA A 100 8.28 4.15 6.10
N ALA A 101 8.19 5.41 6.51
CA ALA A 101 7.41 5.78 7.68
C ALA A 101 6.97 7.24 7.66
N ILE A 102 5.87 7.51 8.36
CA ILE A 102 5.42 8.84 8.73
C ILE A 102 5.52 8.95 10.25
N GLY A 103 6.29 9.93 10.71
CA GLY A 103 6.53 10.20 12.12
C GLY A 103 7.17 11.56 12.31
N LYS A 104 7.40 11.95 13.57
CA LYS A 104 8.19 13.14 13.91
C LYS A 104 9.62 12.73 14.25
N PRO A 105 10.63 13.53 13.87
CA PRO A 105 12.01 13.26 14.26
C PRO A 105 12.16 13.11 15.78
N GLY A 106 12.76 12.00 16.23
CA GLY A 106 12.97 11.71 17.65
C GLY A 106 11.77 11.09 18.38
N GLU A 107 10.64 10.89 17.70
CA GLU A 107 9.47 10.17 18.21
C GLU A 107 9.32 8.82 17.48
N SER A 108 8.47 7.94 18.01
CA SER A 108 8.08 6.72 17.30
C SER A 108 7.25 7.05 16.06
N ASP A 109 7.44 6.28 14.99
CA ASP A 109 6.65 6.41 13.77
C ASP A 109 5.16 6.20 14.05
N LEU A 110 4.32 7.10 13.54
CA LEU A 110 2.86 6.97 13.64
C LEU A 110 2.36 5.82 12.77
N ILE A 111 2.99 5.66 11.60
CA ILE A 111 2.79 4.55 10.69
C ILE A 111 4.09 4.24 9.95
N SER A 112 4.38 2.96 9.78
CA SER A 112 5.51 2.46 8.99
C SER A 112 5.04 1.38 8.04
N TRP A 113 5.69 1.27 6.89
CA TRP A 113 5.42 0.24 5.91
C TRP A 113 6.67 -0.17 5.15
N THR A 114 6.65 -1.37 4.59
CA THR A 114 7.70 -1.91 3.73
C THR A 114 7.05 -2.57 2.53
N ILE A 115 7.51 -2.21 1.33
CA ILE A 115 7.23 -3.03 0.14
C ILE A 115 8.19 -4.22 0.22
N THR A 116 7.66 -5.39 0.56
CA THR A 116 8.44 -6.61 0.80
C THR A 116 8.80 -7.33 -0.50
N ASP A 117 7.98 -7.18 -1.53
CA ASP A 117 8.18 -7.77 -2.84
C ASP A 117 7.44 -6.98 -3.92
N THR A 118 7.87 -7.14 -5.17
CA THR A 118 7.28 -6.55 -6.37
C THR A 118 7.21 -7.57 -7.48
N ALA A 119 6.08 -7.64 -8.17
CA ALA A 119 5.81 -8.66 -9.17
C ALA A 119 5.19 -8.04 -10.42
N VAL A 120 5.76 -8.33 -11.58
CA VAL A 120 5.28 -7.83 -12.89
C VAL A 120 4.68 -8.99 -13.68
N ASP A 121 3.51 -8.74 -14.26
CA ASP A 121 2.76 -9.66 -15.14
C ASP A 121 2.55 -11.06 -14.54
N GLN A 122 2.38 -11.13 -13.23
CA GLN A 122 1.95 -12.36 -12.59
C GLN A 122 0.50 -12.69 -13.00
N PRO A 123 0.16 -13.98 -13.18
CA PRO A 123 -1.20 -14.37 -13.47
C PRO A 123 -2.19 -13.86 -12.42
N CYS A 124 -3.27 -13.23 -12.88
CA CYS A 124 -4.36 -12.81 -12.01
C CYS A 124 -5.11 -14.03 -11.44
N THR A 125 -5.45 -13.95 -10.16
CA THR A 125 -6.10 -15.02 -9.39
C THR A 125 -7.48 -14.61 -8.87
N GLY A 126 -7.95 -13.40 -9.19
CA GLY A 126 -9.27 -12.92 -8.80
C GLY A 126 -10.42 -13.71 -9.42
N THR A 127 -11.62 -13.54 -8.89
CA THR A 127 -12.81 -14.30 -9.32
C THR A 127 -13.18 -14.07 -10.81
N TYR A 128 -12.95 -12.85 -11.32
CA TYR A 128 -13.28 -12.46 -12.70
C TYR A 128 -12.13 -11.67 -13.33
N PRO A 129 -10.97 -12.31 -13.59
CA PRO A 129 -9.79 -11.60 -14.04
C PRO A 129 -10.02 -11.01 -15.44
N ARG A 130 -9.45 -9.84 -15.68
CA ARG A 130 -9.46 -9.17 -16.99
C ARG A 130 -8.03 -8.90 -17.44
N PRO A 131 -7.76 -8.84 -18.75
CA PRO A 131 -6.49 -8.34 -19.25
C PRO A 131 -6.21 -6.92 -18.77
N ALA A 132 -4.93 -6.57 -18.58
CA ALA A 132 -4.49 -5.22 -18.27
C ALA A 132 -4.99 -4.23 -19.34
N GLU A 133 -5.47 -3.06 -18.90
CA GLU A 133 -5.99 -2.00 -19.76
C GLU A 133 -4.86 -1.12 -20.30
N ASN A 134 -3.77 -0.96 -19.56
CA ASN A 134 -2.61 -0.16 -19.95
C ASN A 134 -1.44 -1.01 -20.45
N GLY A 135 -1.42 -2.30 -20.16
CA GLY A 135 -0.50 -3.27 -20.79
C GLY A 135 0.12 -4.26 -19.82
N HIS A 136 0.46 -3.81 -18.60
CA HIS A 136 1.18 -4.60 -17.61
C HIS A 136 0.50 -4.54 -16.24
N PHE A 137 0.48 -5.65 -15.51
CA PHE A 137 0.12 -5.62 -14.10
C PHE A 137 1.37 -5.55 -13.24
N VAL A 138 1.40 -4.58 -12.33
CA VAL A 138 2.48 -4.40 -11.35
C VAL A 138 1.87 -4.56 -9.97
N SER A 139 2.22 -5.65 -9.28
CA SER A 139 1.78 -5.91 -7.92
C SER A 139 2.87 -5.61 -6.91
N ILE A 140 2.50 -5.02 -5.78
CA ILE A 140 3.38 -4.82 -4.63
C ILE A 140 2.80 -5.50 -3.40
N PHE A 141 3.69 -6.03 -2.55
CA PHE A 141 3.32 -6.70 -1.31
C PHE A 141 3.75 -5.86 -0.12
N LEU A 142 2.78 -5.42 0.67
CA LEU A 142 2.99 -4.45 1.74
C LEU A 142 2.90 -5.12 3.10
N GLU A 143 3.87 -4.80 3.96
CA GLU A 143 3.75 -4.92 5.41
C GLU A 143 3.56 -3.55 6.01
N VAL A 144 2.51 -3.35 6.80
CA VAL A 144 2.17 -2.06 7.42
C VAL A 144 2.00 -2.23 8.92
N LYS A 145 2.50 -1.26 9.69
CA LYS A 145 2.31 -1.17 11.15
C LYS A 145 1.87 0.23 11.53
N SER A 146 0.76 0.33 12.26
CA SER A 146 0.29 1.56 12.90
C SER A 146 0.67 1.59 14.38
N SER A 147 0.98 2.79 14.88
CA SER A 147 1.15 3.05 16.32
C SER A 147 -0.19 3.13 17.05
N PRO A 148 -0.22 3.05 18.38
CA PRO A 148 -1.41 3.37 19.18
C PRO A 148 -1.94 4.79 18.95
N GLU A 149 -1.07 5.73 18.63
CA GLU A 149 -1.37 7.14 18.38
C GLU A 149 -1.80 7.41 16.93
N PHE A 150 -1.80 6.39 16.07
CA PHE A 150 -2.20 6.52 14.68
C PHE A 150 -3.66 6.95 14.56
N THR A 151 -3.89 7.95 13.72
CA THR A 151 -5.22 8.41 13.31
C THR A 151 -5.25 8.48 11.77
N THR A 152 -6.44 8.33 11.18
CA THR A 152 -6.57 8.22 9.70
C THR A 152 -6.16 9.50 8.95
N ASP A 153 -6.14 10.65 9.62
CA ASP A 153 -5.65 11.92 9.07
C ASP A 153 -4.12 11.94 8.86
N VAL A 154 -3.36 11.03 9.49
CA VAL A 154 -1.92 10.88 9.22
C VAL A 154 -1.67 10.43 7.78
N LEU A 155 -2.62 9.68 7.20
CA LEU A 155 -2.54 9.11 5.86
C LEU A 155 -3.86 9.26 5.09
N PRO A 156 -4.22 10.47 4.65
CA PRO A 156 -5.46 10.69 3.92
C PRO A 156 -5.44 9.94 2.58
N GLY A 157 -6.56 9.31 2.24
CA GLY A 157 -6.67 8.44 1.08
C GLY A 157 -6.08 7.03 1.27
N GLY A 158 -5.42 6.76 2.41
CA GLY A 158 -4.94 5.43 2.78
C GLY A 158 -3.90 4.84 1.82
N PHE A 159 -3.79 3.51 1.85
CA PHE A 159 -2.95 2.73 0.93
C PHE A 159 -3.71 2.18 -0.28
N GLY A 160 -5.03 2.37 -0.37
CA GLY A 160 -5.80 1.86 -1.51
C GLY A 160 -5.13 2.25 -2.84
N PRO A 161 -5.27 1.44 -3.90
CA PRO A 161 -4.51 1.65 -5.13
C PRO A 161 -4.83 2.98 -5.84
N GLN A 162 -5.90 3.65 -5.40
CA GLN A 162 -6.35 4.95 -5.87
C GLN A 162 -5.66 6.10 -5.10
N ASN A 163 -5.72 7.31 -5.66
CA ASN A 163 -5.31 8.58 -5.02
C ASN A 163 -3.80 8.79 -4.82
N ASN A 164 -3.13 8.00 -3.97
CA ASN A 164 -1.76 8.29 -3.50
C ASN A 164 -0.67 7.65 -4.36
N TRP A 165 -1.02 6.69 -5.22
CA TRP A 165 -0.08 5.93 -6.04
C TRP A 165 0.02 6.44 -7.48
N ARG A 166 1.23 6.51 -8.04
CA ARG A 166 1.48 6.82 -9.46
C ARG A 166 2.64 5.99 -10.00
N ILE A 167 2.67 5.79 -11.31
CA ILE A 167 3.82 5.20 -12.00
C ILE A 167 4.51 6.30 -12.81
N VAL A 168 5.85 6.32 -12.77
CA VAL A 168 6.67 7.12 -13.67
C VAL A 168 7.42 6.18 -14.60
N ASP A 169 7.28 6.36 -15.91
CA ASP A 169 7.98 5.55 -16.90
C ASP A 169 9.45 5.99 -17.09
N ALA A 170 10.16 5.30 -17.98
CA ALA A 170 11.57 5.55 -18.27
C ALA A 170 11.81 6.94 -18.90
N GLU A 171 10.81 7.46 -19.61
CA GLU A 171 10.80 8.78 -20.23
C GLU A 171 10.47 9.89 -19.23
N GLY A 172 10.01 9.55 -18.03
CA GLY A 172 9.68 10.47 -16.95
C GLY A 172 8.23 10.95 -16.93
N PHE A 173 7.33 10.38 -17.75
CA PHE A 173 5.91 10.70 -17.71
C PHE A 173 5.25 10.03 -16.51
N THR A 174 4.41 10.80 -15.80
CA THR A 174 3.66 10.32 -14.65
C THR A 174 2.27 9.85 -15.06
N HIS A 175 2.02 8.55 -14.87
CA HIS A 175 0.75 7.89 -15.12
C HIS A 175 -0.10 7.88 -13.85
N ARG A 176 -1.26 8.54 -13.93
CA ARG A 176 -2.21 8.65 -12.80
C ARG A 176 -3.30 7.60 -12.79
N ASN A 177 -3.70 7.13 -13.97
CA ASN A 177 -4.79 6.17 -14.15
C ASN A 177 -4.27 4.72 -14.07
N ILE A 178 -3.70 4.36 -12.93
CA ILE A 178 -3.09 3.03 -12.70
C ILE A 178 -3.98 2.11 -11.86
N ALA A 179 -5.09 2.62 -11.31
CA ALA A 179 -6.07 1.85 -10.55
C ALA A 179 -7.29 1.52 -11.41
N THR A 180 -7.06 0.79 -12.51
CA THR A 180 -8.11 0.41 -13.47
C THR A 180 -9.04 -0.66 -12.90
N VAL A 181 -10.15 -0.91 -13.59
CA VAL A 181 -11.06 -2.01 -13.22
C VAL A 181 -10.35 -3.35 -13.37
N ALA A 182 -9.54 -3.52 -14.42
CA ALA A 182 -8.74 -4.73 -14.61
C ALA A 182 -7.75 -4.97 -13.45
N ALA A 183 -7.02 -3.95 -12.99
CA ALA A 183 -6.12 -4.09 -11.84
C ALA A 183 -6.88 -4.45 -10.55
N ALA A 184 -8.04 -3.83 -10.32
CA ALA A 184 -8.89 -4.14 -9.17
C ALA A 184 -9.47 -5.57 -9.20
N MET A 185 -9.61 -6.18 -10.39
CA MET A 185 -10.12 -7.55 -10.57
C MET A 185 -9.01 -8.59 -10.65
N CYS A 186 -7.73 -8.18 -10.64
CA CYS A 186 -6.61 -9.11 -10.81
C CYS A 186 -6.44 -10.05 -9.60
N HIS A 187 -6.84 -9.60 -8.41
CA HIS A 187 -7.04 -10.42 -7.22
C HIS A 187 -8.20 -9.90 -6.41
N ASP A 188 -8.73 -10.75 -5.55
CA ASP A 188 -9.71 -10.30 -4.56
C ASP A 188 -9.01 -9.33 -3.57
N SER A 189 -9.57 -8.14 -3.41
CA SER A 189 -9.02 -7.08 -2.57
C SER A 189 -8.88 -7.52 -1.11
N ASP A 190 -7.65 -7.42 -0.58
CA ASP A 190 -7.30 -7.78 0.80
C ASP A 190 -6.72 -6.61 1.60
N TRP A 191 -6.60 -5.42 0.99
CA TRP A 191 -6.08 -4.26 1.69
C TRP A 191 -7.10 -3.72 2.71
N PRO A 192 -6.64 -3.32 3.90
CA PRO A 192 -7.50 -2.76 4.94
C PRO A 192 -7.97 -1.34 4.57
N ASP A 193 -9.24 -1.04 4.81
CA ASP A 193 -9.79 0.32 4.74
C ASP A 193 -10.91 0.51 5.78
N PRO A 194 -10.73 1.34 6.83
CA PRO A 194 -9.51 2.08 7.19
C PRO A 194 -8.49 1.21 7.95
N LEU A 195 -7.27 1.74 8.12
CA LEU A 195 -6.31 1.21 9.08
C LEU A 195 -6.74 1.53 10.51
N ALA A 196 -6.62 0.56 11.42
CA ALA A 196 -6.85 0.74 12.85
C ALA A 196 -5.55 1.11 13.57
N PRO A 197 -5.62 1.80 14.73
CA PRO A 197 -4.47 2.00 15.60
C PRO A 197 -3.87 0.69 16.13
N ALA A 198 -2.60 0.72 16.54
CA ALA A 198 -1.88 -0.40 17.18
C ALA A 198 -1.98 -1.74 16.41
N SER A 199 -2.01 -1.70 15.09
CA SER A 199 -2.33 -2.84 14.23
C SER A 199 -1.21 -3.15 13.24
N LYS A 200 -1.23 -4.38 12.71
CA LYS A 200 -0.30 -4.85 11.68
C LYS A 200 -1.09 -5.47 10.53
N TYR A 201 -0.64 -5.20 9.31
CA TYR A 201 -1.30 -5.65 8.08
C TYR A 201 -0.30 -6.23 7.09
N ARG A 202 -0.76 -7.21 6.35
CA ARG A 202 -0.13 -7.76 5.15
C ARG A 202 -1.19 -7.77 4.05
N PHE A 203 -0.90 -7.14 2.92
CA PHE A 203 -1.83 -7.09 1.80
C PHE A 203 -1.09 -6.82 0.49
N ARG A 204 -1.81 -7.00 -0.62
CA ARG A 204 -1.28 -6.78 -1.97
C ARG A 204 -2.06 -5.68 -2.68
N LEU A 205 -1.34 -4.79 -3.34
CA LEU A 205 -1.92 -3.85 -4.30
C LEU A 205 -1.47 -4.23 -5.71
N THR A 206 -2.35 -4.03 -6.69
CA THR A 206 -2.05 -4.22 -8.11
C THR A 206 -2.36 -2.95 -8.87
N PHE A 207 -1.46 -2.58 -9.76
CA PHE A 207 -1.54 -1.40 -10.61
C PHE A 207 -1.48 -1.81 -12.08
N ASP A 208 -2.16 -1.06 -12.93
CA ASP A 208 -2.18 -1.22 -14.37
C ASP A 208 -1.20 -0.23 -15.01
N SER A 209 -0.03 -0.73 -15.37
CA SER A 209 1.11 0.04 -15.85
C SER A 209 1.20 0.02 -17.37
N PRO A 210 1.56 1.14 -18.02
CA PRO A 210 1.92 1.15 -19.44
C PRO A 210 3.27 0.51 -19.73
N THR A 211 4.10 0.28 -18.71
CA THR A 211 5.46 -0.27 -18.85
C THR A 211 5.71 -1.40 -17.85
N PRO A 212 6.55 -2.40 -18.19
CA PRO A 212 6.90 -3.49 -17.28
C PRO A 212 7.93 -3.08 -16.22
N THR A 213 8.56 -1.92 -16.38
CA THR A 213 9.55 -1.35 -15.46
C THR A 213 9.25 0.12 -15.26
N GLY A 214 9.59 0.66 -14.10
CA GLY A 214 9.43 2.08 -13.85
C GLY A 214 9.67 2.46 -12.41
N ILE A 215 9.12 3.60 -12.00
CA ILE A 215 9.15 4.08 -10.63
C ILE A 215 7.73 4.14 -10.10
N LEU A 216 7.43 3.36 -9.07
CA LEU A 216 6.19 3.47 -8.32
C LEU A 216 6.36 4.55 -7.25
N THR A 217 5.49 5.54 -7.24
CA THR A 217 5.51 6.63 -6.26
C THR A 217 4.28 6.53 -5.35
N PHE A 218 4.50 6.84 -4.07
CA PHE A 218 3.45 7.00 -3.07
C PHE A 218 3.57 8.40 -2.46
N VAL A 219 2.61 9.27 -2.76
CA VAL A 219 2.57 10.66 -2.25
C VAL A 219 1.20 10.89 -1.65
N PRO A 220 1.08 10.92 -0.31
CA PRO A 220 -0.17 11.31 0.35
C PRO A 220 -0.63 12.68 -0.12
N TYR A 221 -1.90 12.80 -0.51
CA TYR A 221 -2.44 13.97 -1.22
C TYR A 221 -2.24 15.32 -0.50
N ASP A 222 -2.24 15.34 0.84
CA ASP A 222 -2.02 16.53 1.66
C ASP A 222 -0.54 16.85 1.92
N ARG A 223 0.37 15.95 1.55
CA ARG A 223 1.83 16.06 1.76
C ARG A 223 2.62 16.26 0.48
N VAL A 224 1.95 16.70 -0.59
CA VAL A 224 2.60 16.89 -1.91
C VAL A 224 3.80 17.85 -1.83
N SER A 225 3.77 18.86 -0.94
CA SER A 225 4.91 19.76 -0.71
C SER A 225 6.12 19.09 -0.05
N ASP A 226 5.89 18.09 0.78
CA ASP A 226 6.92 17.42 1.58
C ASP A 226 7.58 16.27 0.80
N GLY A 227 7.00 15.94 -0.36
CA GLY A 227 7.29 14.77 -1.15
C GLY A 227 6.67 13.51 -0.56
N GLY A 228 6.92 12.38 -1.20
CA GLY A 228 6.54 11.07 -0.71
C GLY A 228 7.70 10.10 -0.81
N TRP A 229 7.39 8.90 -1.29
CA TRP A 229 8.36 7.82 -1.46
C TRP A 229 8.29 7.29 -2.88
N GLU A 230 9.40 6.75 -3.35
CA GLU A 230 9.43 6.10 -4.64
C GLU A 230 10.35 4.88 -4.67
N TRP A 231 9.92 3.86 -5.41
CA TRP A 231 10.60 2.57 -5.56
C TRP A 231 10.73 2.22 -7.03
N PRO A 232 11.91 1.77 -7.49
CA PRO A 232 11.99 1.08 -8.78
C PRO A 232 11.26 -0.27 -8.69
N PHE A 233 10.63 -0.66 -9.79
CA PHE A 233 10.06 -1.99 -9.98
C PHE A 233 10.40 -2.50 -11.39
#